data_AF-A0A420HWD2-F1
#
_entry.id   AF-A0A420HWD2-F1
#
_cell.length_a   1.000
_cell.length_b   1.000
_cell.length_c   1.000
_cell.angle_alpha   90.00
_cell.angle_beta   90.00
_cell.angle_gamma   90.00
#
_symmetry.space_group_name_H-M   'P 1'
#
loop_
_entity.id
_entity.type
_entity.pdbx_description
1 polymer ?
#
loop_
_entity_poly.entity_id
_entity_poly.type
_entity_poly.pdbx_seq_one_letter_code
_entity_poly.pdbx_strand_id
1 'polypeptide(L)'
;MNTTNLSFQGTPNVTDIDSDSQNITIQDGGLEEAGPMRRKKYKLSQYGIPYPSLPAGVIKKLAITFAKTAGNRKPKINKETLDALMQATDWFFEQASDDLRAYAMHAGRKTIDESDVTTLMKRQRQINSTTTPFFLAQRYLPRELIQELRMTTNSSMK
;
A
#
# COMPACT_ATOMS: atom_id res chain seq x y z
N MET A 1 -46.61 10.77 46.43
CA MET A 1 -46.55 11.77 45.34
C MET A 1 -45.79 11.18 44.17
N ASN A 2 -46.52 11.01 43.09
CA ASN A 2 -46.20 10.96 41.65
C ASN A 2 -45.00 10.16 41.10
N THR A 3 -45.43 9.11 40.39
CA THR A 3 -44.87 8.44 39.21
C THR A 3 -44.47 9.38 38.07
N THR A 4 -43.48 8.97 37.26
CA THR A 4 -43.57 9.04 35.79
C THR A 4 -42.63 8.02 35.15
N ASN A 5 -43.26 7.06 34.45
CA ASN A 5 -42.67 6.27 33.37
C ASN A 5 -42.33 7.17 32.19
N LEU A 6 -41.23 6.88 31.50
CA LEU A 6 -41.06 7.21 30.08
C LEU A 6 -40.40 6.02 29.37
N SER A 7 -41.25 5.20 28.76
CA SER A 7 -40.91 4.32 27.65
C SER A 7 -40.90 5.11 26.34
N PHE A 8 -39.92 4.92 25.45
CA PHE A 8 -40.15 4.91 24.00
C PHE A 8 -38.94 4.37 23.20
N GLN A 9 -39.19 3.22 22.57
CA GLN A 9 -38.84 2.74 21.22
C GLN A 9 -37.55 3.17 20.50
N GLY A 10 -36.94 2.16 19.85
CA GLY A 10 -36.43 2.30 18.48
C GLY A 10 -34.96 1.92 18.31
N THR A 11 -34.70 0.68 17.88
CA THR A 11 -33.44 0.32 17.22
C THR A 11 -33.34 1.03 15.87
N PRO A 12 -32.28 1.78 15.57
CA PRO A 12 -31.94 2.07 14.19
C PRO A 12 -31.12 0.88 13.65
N ASN A 13 -31.79 0.02 12.90
CA ASN A 13 -31.16 -0.80 11.88
C ASN A 13 -30.68 0.17 10.78
N VAL A 14 -29.38 0.45 10.74
CA VAL A 14 -28.76 1.16 9.62
C VAL A 14 -27.94 0.12 8.86
N THR A 15 -28.62 -0.53 7.93
CA THR A 15 -28.01 -0.93 6.67
C THR A 15 -27.48 0.31 5.96
N ASP A 16 -26.49 0.11 5.09
CA ASP A 16 -25.88 1.10 4.18
C ASP A 16 -24.60 1.74 4.72
N ILE A 17 -23.53 0.94 4.77
CA ILE A 17 -22.17 1.47 4.58
C ILE A 17 -21.97 1.58 3.08
N ASP A 18 -22.26 2.77 2.55
CA ASP A 18 -22.00 3.15 1.17
C ASP A 18 -20.52 2.90 0.84
N SER A 19 -20.32 1.92 -0.05
CA SER A 19 -19.08 1.70 -0.76
C SER A 19 -18.96 2.75 -1.84
N ASP A 20 -18.49 3.96 -1.50
CA ASP A 20 -18.24 5.00 -2.50
C ASP A 20 -16.97 5.77 -2.18
N SER A 21 -15.83 5.06 -2.28
CA SER A 21 -14.55 5.72 -2.54
C SER A 21 -14.51 6.11 -4.01
N GLN A 22 -14.98 7.33 -4.28
CA GLN A 22 -15.00 8.00 -5.57
C GLN A 22 -13.59 8.00 -6.20
N ASN A 23 -13.35 7.09 -7.15
CA ASN A 23 -12.18 7.15 -8.03
C ASN A 23 -12.46 8.18 -9.13
N ILE A 24 -11.99 9.42 -8.93
CA ILE A 24 -12.12 10.49 -9.92
C ILE A 24 -11.33 10.10 -11.19
N THR A 25 -12.08 9.78 -12.25
CA THR A 25 -11.56 9.48 -13.58
C THR A 25 -11.38 10.80 -14.33
N ILE A 26 -10.13 11.21 -14.57
CA ILE A 26 -9.85 12.35 -15.46
C ILE A 26 -9.94 11.86 -16.91
N GLN A 27 -10.88 12.44 -17.67
CA GLN A 27 -10.99 12.28 -19.11
C GLN A 27 -10.01 13.25 -19.76
N ASP A 28 -8.91 12.72 -20.31
CA ASP A 28 -8.03 13.52 -21.17
C ASP A 28 -8.71 13.70 -22.53
N GLY A 29 -9.03 14.94 -22.87
CA GLY A 29 -9.70 15.33 -24.10
C GLY A 29 -8.70 15.44 -25.24
N GLY A 30 -8.66 14.41 -26.08
CA GLY A 30 -7.96 14.41 -27.35
C GLY A 30 -8.61 13.42 -28.31
N LEU A 31 -9.25 13.94 -29.35
CA LEU A 31 -9.74 13.18 -30.50
C LEU A 31 -8.56 12.44 -31.14
N GLU A 32 -8.65 11.12 -31.31
CA GLU A 32 -8.26 10.33 -32.50
C GLU A 32 -8.61 8.85 -32.26
N GLU A 33 -9.31 8.23 -33.22
CA GLU A 33 -9.73 6.84 -33.20
C GLU A 33 -8.55 5.87 -33.33
N ALA A 34 -8.28 5.06 -32.30
CA ALA A 34 -7.38 3.92 -32.40
C ALA A 34 -7.77 2.79 -31.42
N GLY A 35 -8.67 1.89 -31.85
CA GLY A 35 -8.98 0.60 -31.22
C GLY A 35 -9.43 0.64 -29.75
N PRO A 36 -9.82 -0.50 -29.14
CA PRO A 36 -10.10 -0.56 -27.70
C PRO A 36 -8.77 -0.61 -26.93
N MET A 37 -7.98 0.46 -27.03
CA MET A 37 -6.83 0.65 -26.16
C MET A 37 -7.38 0.91 -24.76
N ARG A 38 -7.26 -0.10 -23.88
CA ARG A 38 -7.72 -0.05 -22.50
C ARG A 38 -7.22 1.24 -21.84
N ARG A 39 -8.10 2.23 -21.70
CA ARG A 39 -7.79 3.51 -21.06
C ARG A 39 -7.27 3.21 -19.65
N LYS A 40 -6.02 3.61 -19.37
CA LYS A 40 -5.40 3.41 -18.06
C LYS A 40 -6.12 4.33 -17.07
N LYS A 41 -6.88 3.74 -16.15
CA LYS A 41 -7.50 4.47 -15.02
C LYS A 41 -6.37 4.83 -14.06
N TYR A 42 -5.98 6.10 -14.01
CA TYR A 42 -5.02 6.59 -13.01
C TYR A 42 -5.76 6.87 -11.71
N LYS A 43 -5.18 6.44 -10.58
CA LYS A 43 -5.67 6.81 -9.25
C LYS A 43 -5.08 8.16 -8.87
N LEU A 44 -5.78 8.96 -8.08
CA LEU A 44 -5.29 10.23 -7.57
C LEU A 44 -4.90 10.07 -6.11
N SER A 45 -3.77 10.64 -5.72
CA SER A 45 -3.41 10.80 -4.30
C SER A 45 -4.26 11.90 -3.66
N GLN A 46 -4.26 11.98 -2.33
CA GLN A 46 -4.87 13.11 -1.59
C GLN A 46 -4.36 14.49 -2.04
N TYR A 47 -3.18 14.56 -2.66
CA TYR A 47 -2.61 15.79 -3.20
C TYR A 47 -2.97 16.03 -4.69
N GLY A 48 -3.88 15.25 -5.25
CA GLY A 48 -4.31 15.35 -6.65
C GLY A 48 -3.28 14.86 -7.66
N ILE A 49 -2.21 14.20 -7.22
CA ILE A 49 -1.16 13.68 -8.10
C ILE A 49 -1.60 12.30 -8.62
N PRO A 50 -1.69 12.09 -9.95
CA PRO A 50 -2.02 10.79 -10.50
C PRO A 50 -0.88 9.80 -10.31
N TYR A 51 -1.21 8.59 -9.86
CA TYR A 51 -0.27 7.48 -9.74
C TYR A 51 -0.83 6.20 -10.39
N PRO A 52 0.01 5.39 -11.06
CA PRO A 52 -0.40 4.12 -11.63
C PRO A 52 -0.44 3.03 -10.56
N SER A 53 -1.39 2.10 -10.67
CA SER A 53 -1.33 0.83 -9.92
C SER A 53 -0.16 -0.03 -10.40
N LEU A 54 0.35 -0.89 -9.52
CA LEU A 54 1.39 -1.85 -9.88
C LEU A 54 0.88 -2.88 -10.92
N PRO A 55 1.77 -3.44 -11.76
CA PRO A 55 1.38 -4.44 -12.73
C PRO A 55 0.80 -5.69 -12.05
N ALA A 56 -0.39 -6.11 -12.47
CA ALA A 56 -1.09 -7.28 -11.93
C ALA A 56 -0.22 -8.57 -11.95
N GLY A 57 0.63 -8.72 -12.96
CA GLY A 57 1.56 -9.85 -13.07
C GLY A 57 2.58 -9.91 -11.93
N VAL A 58 3.06 -8.76 -11.44
CA VAL A 58 3.99 -8.68 -10.31
C VAL A 58 3.30 -9.09 -9.02
N ILE A 59 2.12 -8.51 -8.76
CA ILE A 59 1.31 -8.82 -7.58
C ILE A 59 0.95 -10.31 -7.54
N LYS A 60 0.48 -10.86 -8.67
CA LYS A 60 0.14 -12.28 -8.80
C LYS A 60 1.35 -13.17 -8.54
N LYS A 61 2.53 -12.82 -9.09
CA LYS A 61 3.77 -13.59 -8.90
C LYS A 61 4.20 -13.57 -7.43
N LEU A 62 4.15 -12.42 -6.76
CA LEU A 62 4.45 -12.30 -5.34
C LEU A 62 3.48 -13.13 -4.49
N ALA A 63 2.19 -13.00 -4.72
CA ALA A 63 1.17 -13.74 -3.99
C ALA A 63 1.33 -15.27 -4.14
N ILE A 64 1.61 -15.76 -5.37
CA ILE A 64 1.94 -17.17 -5.61
C ILE A 64 3.20 -17.60 -4.85
N THR A 65 4.24 -16.76 -4.84
CA THR A 65 5.52 -17.05 -4.17
C THR A 65 5.34 -17.16 -2.66
N PHE A 66 4.60 -16.23 -2.05
CA PHE A 66 4.25 -16.30 -0.62
C PHE A 66 3.37 -17.50 -0.30
N ALA A 67 2.36 -17.81 -1.12
CA ALA A 67 1.51 -18.98 -0.93
C ALA A 67 2.31 -20.29 -0.98
N LYS A 68 3.28 -20.41 -1.89
CA LYS A 68 4.21 -21.56 -1.95
C LYS A 68 5.07 -21.67 -0.69
N THR A 69 5.62 -20.55 -0.25
CA THR A 69 6.47 -20.49 0.95
C THR A 69 5.69 -20.83 2.22
N ALA A 70 4.39 -20.51 2.25
CA ALA A 70 3.46 -20.87 3.32
C ALA A 70 2.99 -22.34 3.28
N GLY A 71 3.51 -23.18 2.36
CA GLY A 71 3.22 -24.61 2.29
C GLY A 71 2.18 -25.02 1.23
N ASN A 72 1.60 -24.09 0.48
CA ASN A 72 0.70 -24.43 -0.61
C ASN A 72 1.49 -24.86 -1.86
N ARG A 73 1.53 -26.16 -2.16
CA ARG A 73 2.31 -26.71 -3.27
C ARG A 73 1.83 -26.29 -4.67
N LYS A 74 0.54 -25.94 -4.82
CA LYS A 74 -0.08 -25.57 -6.11
C LYS A 74 -1.07 -24.42 -5.91
N PRO A 75 -0.60 -23.21 -5.57
CA PRO A 75 -1.50 -22.10 -5.29
C PRO A 75 -2.22 -21.65 -6.56
N LYS A 76 -3.52 -21.41 -6.45
CA LYS A 76 -4.36 -20.84 -7.49
C LYS A 76 -4.94 -19.54 -6.96
N ILE A 77 -4.82 -18.48 -7.76
CA ILE A 77 -5.38 -17.17 -7.45
C ILE A 77 -6.44 -16.91 -8.51
N ASN A 78 -7.70 -16.83 -8.08
CA ASN A 78 -8.82 -16.48 -8.96
C ASN A 78 -8.78 -14.97 -9.28
N LYS A 79 -9.64 -14.52 -10.20
CA LYS A 79 -9.67 -13.11 -10.64
C LYS A 79 -10.03 -12.17 -9.49
N GLU A 80 -11.05 -12.51 -8.71
CA GLU A 80 -11.54 -11.70 -7.59
C GLU A 80 -10.48 -11.48 -6.50
N THR A 81 -9.77 -12.55 -6.10
CA THR A 81 -8.67 -12.44 -5.13
C THR A 81 -7.53 -11.59 -5.68
N LEU A 82 -7.22 -11.69 -6.98
CA LEU A 82 -6.21 -10.84 -7.59
C LEU A 82 -6.64 -9.37 -7.58
N ASP A 83 -7.89 -9.08 -7.94
CA ASP A 83 -8.43 -7.71 -7.92
C ASP A 83 -8.41 -7.12 -6.50
N ALA A 84 -8.77 -7.92 -5.49
CA ALA A 84 -8.69 -7.52 -4.08
C ALA A 84 -7.25 -7.26 -3.63
N LEU A 85 -6.29 -8.11 -4.02
CA LEU A 85 -4.87 -7.90 -3.74
C LEU A 85 -4.34 -6.63 -4.41
N MET A 86 -4.77 -6.34 -5.64
CA MET A 86 -4.42 -5.10 -6.33
C MET A 86 -4.93 -3.89 -5.57
N GLN A 87 -6.20 -3.89 -5.17
CA GLN A 87 -6.77 -2.79 -4.40
C GLN A 87 -6.07 -2.60 -3.04
N ALA A 88 -5.81 -3.67 -2.31
CA ALA A 88 -5.10 -3.62 -1.04
C ALA A 88 -3.65 -3.12 -1.20
N THR A 89 -2.99 -3.49 -2.29
CA THR A 89 -1.63 -3.01 -2.60
C THR A 89 -1.63 -1.50 -2.86
N ASP A 90 -2.63 -0.99 -3.58
CA ASP A 90 -2.74 0.44 -3.84
C ASP A 90 -2.99 1.22 -2.53
N TRP A 91 -3.90 0.75 -1.67
CA TRP A 91 -4.11 1.34 -0.35
C TRP A 91 -2.87 1.30 0.54
N PHE A 92 -2.09 0.21 0.48
CA PHE A 92 -0.84 0.10 1.22
C PHE A 92 0.15 1.19 0.82
N PHE A 93 0.33 1.44 -0.49
CA PHE A 93 1.28 2.47 -0.95
C PHE A 93 0.78 3.88 -0.67
N GLU A 94 -0.53 4.14 -0.75
CA GLU A 94 -1.11 5.42 -0.34
C GLU A 94 -0.79 5.72 1.13
N GLN A 95 -1.15 4.79 2.03
CA GLN A 95 -0.89 4.94 3.45
C GLN A 95 0.61 5.05 3.77
N ALA A 96 1.44 4.17 3.19
CA ALA A 96 2.88 4.18 3.42
C ALA A 96 3.52 5.51 2.95
N SER A 97 3.07 6.07 1.84
CA SER A 97 3.57 7.36 1.33
C SER A 97 3.26 8.49 2.30
N ASP A 98 2.04 8.51 2.85
CA ASP A 98 1.62 9.53 3.80
C ASP A 98 2.39 9.44 5.13
N ASP A 99 2.61 8.21 5.62
CA ASP A 99 3.41 7.98 6.83
C ASP A 99 4.87 8.44 6.65
N LEU A 100 5.49 8.10 5.51
CA LEU A 100 6.87 8.52 5.22
C LEU A 100 6.98 10.04 5.12
N ARG A 101 5.99 10.70 4.50
CA ARG A 101 5.92 12.16 4.46
C ARG A 101 5.83 12.75 5.86
N ALA A 102 4.97 12.21 6.72
CA ALA A 102 4.82 12.68 8.09
C ALA A 102 6.12 12.56 8.89
N TYR A 103 6.87 11.47 8.72
CA TYR A 103 8.18 11.29 9.37
C TYR A 103 9.24 12.28 8.89
N ALA A 104 9.34 12.47 7.57
CA ALA A 104 10.25 13.47 7.00
C ALA A 104 9.91 14.88 7.50
N MET A 105 8.62 15.25 7.50
CA MET A 105 8.15 16.56 7.97
C MET A 105 8.40 16.76 9.47
N HIS A 106 8.20 15.73 10.30
CA HIS A 106 8.49 15.78 11.74
C HIS A 106 9.98 16.01 12.01
N ALA A 107 10.86 15.52 11.13
CA ALA A 107 12.30 15.78 11.18
C ALA A 107 12.70 17.11 10.50
N GLY A 108 11.75 17.93 10.05
CA GLY A 108 12.01 19.20 9.35
C GLY A 108 12.55 19.05 7.93
N ARG A 109 12.49 17.85 7.35
CA ARG A 109 12.97 17.53 6.00
C ARG A 109 11.84 17.56 4.97
N LYS A 110 12.22 17.77 3.71
CA LYS A 110 11.33 17.66 2.54
C LYS A 110 11.58 16.38 1.71
N THR A 111 12.66 15.67 2.02
CA THR A 111 13.07 14.41 1.39
C THR A 111 12.89 13.27 2.36
N ILE A 112 12.51 12.10 1.85
CA ILE A 112 12.41 10.86 2.63
C ILE A 112 13.81 10.26 2.73
N ASP A 113 14.24 9.96 3.95
CA ASP A 113 15.53 9.34 4.23
C ASP A 113 15.34 7.89 4.72
N GLU A 114 16.44 7.12 4.75
CA GLU A 114 16.46 5.74 5.22
C GLU A 114 15.92 5.57 6.65
N SER A 115 16.10 6.59 7.49
CA SER A 115 15.57 6.61 8.87
C SER A 115 14.05 6.59 8.92
N ASP A 116 13.38 7.20 7.93
CA ASP A 116 11.91 7.25 7.86
C ASP A 116 11.36 5.87 7.51
N VAL A 117 11.99 5.20 6.53
CA VAL A 117 11.67 3.82 6.15
C VAL A 117 11.92 2.87 7.32
N THR A 118 13.05 3.01 8.02
CA THR A 118 13.36 2.22 9.21
C THR A 118 12.32 2.44 10.31
N THR A 119 11.87 3.68 10.52
CA THR A 119 10.82 4.01 11.49
C THR A 119 9.48 3.37 11.10
N LEU A 120 9.10 3.45 9.83
CA LEU A 120 7.89 2.81 9.31
C LEU A 120 7.93 1.28 9.53
N MET A 121 9.04 0.63 9.17
CA MET A 121 9.20 -0.81 9.34
C MET A 121 9.18 -1.25 10.81
N LYS A 122 9.72 -0.43 11.73
CA LYS A 122 9.59 -0.66 13.19
C LYS A 122 8.13 -0.59 13.63
N ARG A 123 7.40 0.44 13.19
CA ARG A 123 5.97 0.62 13.52
C ARG A 123 5.12 -0.54 12.98
N GLN A 124 5.41 -1.00 11.77
CA GLN A 124 4.76 -2.17 11.14
C GLN A 124 5.24 -3.52 11.71
N ARG A 125 6.12 -3.49 12.73
CA ARG A 125 6.69 -4.67 13.41
C ARG A 125 7.44 -5.63 12.47
N GLN A 126 7.94 -5.13 11.34
CA GLN A 126 8.76 -5.91 10.42
C GLN A 126 10.19 -6.07 10.95
N ILE A 127 10.69 -5.05 11.65
CA ILE A 127 12.02 -5.05 12.24
C ILE A 127 11.99 -4.83 13.75
N ASN A 128 12.96 -5.41 14.44
CA ASN A 128 13.19 -5.26 15.88
C ASN A 128 14.70 -5.44 16.16
N SER A 129 15.09 -5.61 17.43
CA SER A 129 16.50 -5.81 17.82
C SER A 129 17.14 -7.05 17.20
N THR A 130 16.35 -8.10 16.92
CA THR A 130 16.81 -9.36 16.31
C THR A 130 16.66 -9.38 14.80
N THR A 131 15.57 -8.82 14.27
CA THR A 131 15.27 -8.76 12.85
C THR A 131 15.65 -7.39 12.31
N THR A 132 16.89 -7.25 11.83
CA THR A 132 17.38 -5.98 11.28
C THR A 132 16.89 -5.74 9.84
N PRO A 133 16.87 -4.48 9.35
CA PRO A 133 16.56 -4.20 7.95
C PRO A 133 17.45 -4.99 6.98
N PHE A 134 18.74 -5.12 7.31
CA PHE A 134 19.70 -5.86 6.50
C PHE A 134 19.38 -7.36 6.45
N PHE A 135 18.97 -7.96 7.57
CA PHE A 135 18.54 -9.36 7.59
C PHE A 135 17.33 -9.60 6.68
N LEU A 136 16.35 -8.67 6.69
CA LEU A 136 15.20 -8.74 5.77
C LEU A 136 15.63 -8.58 4.30
N ALA A 137 16.52 -7.63 4.02
CA ALA A 137 17.07 -7.42 2.69
C ALA A 137 17.72 -8.70 2.16
N GLN A 138 18.50 -9.39 2.99
CA GLN A 138 19.14 -10.66 2.65
C GLN A 138 18.15 -11.76 2.29
N ARG A 139 16.97 -11.77 2.91
CA ARG A 139 15.92 -12.78 2.69
C ARG A 139 15.07 -12.51 1.46
N TYR A 140 14.79 -11.24 1.16
CA TYR A 140 13.75 -10.87 0.19
C TYR A 140 14.25 -10.12 -1.04
N LEU A 141 15.48 -9.60 -1.03
CA LEU A 141 16.03 -8.88 -2.18
C LEU A 141 17.00 -9.77 -2.98
N PRO A 142 17.06 -9.59 -4.32
CA PRO A 142 18.13 -10.12 -5.14
C PRO A 142 19.51 -9.61 -4.68
N ARG A 143 20.55 -10.40 -4.96
CA ARG A 143 21.93 -10.10 -4.53
C ARG A 143 22.43 -8.72 -4.96
N GLU A 144 22.07 -8.28 -6.16
CA GLU A 144 22.48 -6.96 -6.69
C GLU A 144 22.02 -5.82 -5.79
N LEU A 145 20.75 -5.84 -5.36
CA LEU A 145 20.20 -4.81 -4.48
C LEU A 145 20.78 -4.87 -3.05
N ILE A 146 21.12 -6.08 -2.58
CA ILE A 146 21.81 -6.25 -1.29
C ILE A 146 23.22 -5.65 -1.35
N GLN A 147 23.90 -5.80 -2.49
CA GLN A 147 25.25 -5.26 -2.68
C GLN A 147 25.23 -3.72 -2.67
N GLU A 148 24.26 -3.10 -3.33
CA GLU A 148 24.08 -1.64 -3.27
C GLU A 148 23.88 -1.15 -1.83
N LEU A 149 23.04 -1.83 -1.03
CA LEU A 149 22.82 -1.50 0.37
C LEU A 149 24.09 -1.59 1.23
N ARG A 150 25.05 -2.45 0.88
CA ARG A 150 26.36 -2.56 1.55
C ARG A 150 27.36 -1.49 1.10
N MET A 151 27.18 -0.96 -0.11
CA MET A 151 28.10 0.02 -0.69
C MET A 151 27.74 1.43 -0.23
N THR A 152 26.46 1.75 -0.05
CA THR A 152 26.01 3.07 0.44
C THR A 152 26.48 3.37 1.86
N THR A 153 26.56 2.38 2.75
CA THR A 153 27.06 2.57 4.13
C THR A 153 28.54 2.98 4.19
N ASN A 154 29.32 2.74 3.13
CA ASN A 154 30.75 3.00 3.09
C ASN A 154 31.11 4.31 2.33
N SER A 155 30.12 5.05 1.82
CA SER A 155 30.37 6.18 0.90
C SER A 155 30.24 7.58 1.51
N SER A 156 29.98 7.72 2.82
CA SER A 156 29.95 9.05 3.48
C SER A 156 30.92 9.11 4.66
N MET A 157 32.21 9.10 4.33
CA MET A 157 33.27 9.66 5.16
C MET A 157 34.15 10.54 4.25
N LYS A 158 33.67 11.75 3.98
CA LYS A 158 34.47 12.91 3.59
C LYS A 158 33.78 14.18 4.07
#